data_AF-A0A672N2M5-F1
#
_entry.id   AF-A0A672N2M5-F1
#
_cell.length_a   1.000
_cell.length_b   1.000
_cell.length_c   1.000
_cell.angle_alpha   90.00
_cell.angle_beta   90.00
_cell.angle_gamma   90.00
#
_symmetry.space_group_name_H-M   'P 1'
#
loop_
_entity.id
_entity.type
_entity.pdbx_description
1 polymer ?
#
loop_
_entity_poly.entity_id
_entity_poly.type
_entity_poly.pdbx_seq_one_letter_code
_entity_poly.pdbx_strand_id
1 'polypeptide(L)'
;YVLPILTATIIGMNKDCLRTGDKASVHFRFIKTPEYFHTDQRLVFREGRTKAVGTITKVRACEESTQMGGSPQMGQLVRGSNKSINNG
;
A
#
# COMPACT_ATOMS: atom_id res chain seq x y z
N TYR A 1 3.28 2.65 -27.95
CA TYR A 1 3.40 3.77 -27.01
C TYR A 1 4.54 3.49 -26.05
N VAL A 2 5.56 4.35 -26.02
CA VAL A 2 6.65 4.26 -25.04
C VAL A 2 6.13 4.84 -23.74
N LEU A 3 6.17 4.08 -22.64
CA LEU A 3 5.73 4.59 -21.33
C LEU A 3 6.56 5.82 -20.94
N PRO A 4 5.96 6.86 -20.35
CA PRO A 4 6.68 8.08 -19.99
C PRO A 4 7.78 7.78 -18.97
N ILE A 5 8.94 8.43 -19.15
CA ILE A 5 10.00 8.45 -18.14
C ILE A 5 9.54 9.41 -17.05
N LEU A 6 9.35 8.89 -15.84
CA LEU A 6 8.85 9.65 -14.70
C LEU A 6 9.91 9.67 -13.59
N THR A 7 10.13 10.84 -13.02
CA THR A 7 10.96 10.99 -11.84
C THR A 7 10.12 10.72 -10.59
N ALA A 8 10.64 9.87 -9.72
CA ALA A 8 10.02 9.53 -8.45
C ALA A 8 11.02 9.65 -7.30
N THR A 9 10.50 9.91 -6.11
CA THR A 9 11.26 9.91 -4.86
C THR A 9 10.85 8.71 -4.03
N ILE A 10 11.80 8.05 -3.38
CA ILE A 10 11.51 6.96 -2.45
C ILE A 10 11.07 7.57 -1.12
N ILE A 11 9.85 7.25 -0.69
CA ILE A 11 9.30 7.72 0.59
C ILE A 11 9.42 6.67 1.70
N GLY A 12 9.61 5.41 1.34
CA GLY A 12 9.79 4.33 2.32
C GLY A 12 10.05 2.99 1.66
N MET A 13 10.72 2.12 2.41
CA MET A 13 11.17 0.82 1.92
C MET A 13 11.21 -0.18 3.07
N ASN A 14 10.84 -1.44 2.81
CA ASN A 14 10.83 -2.49 3.84
C ASN A 14 12.22 -3.11 4.12
N LYS A 15 13.21 -2.81 3.28
CA LYS A 15 14.59 -3.33 3.43
C LYS A 15 15.58 -2.19 3.25
N ASP A 16 16.55 -2.09 4.14
CA ASP A 16 17.61 -1.08 4.03
C ASP A 16 18.62 -1.38 2.93
N CYS A 17 18.73 -2.66 2.52
CA CYS A 17 19.65 -3.12 1.50
C CYS A 17 18.95 -4.12 0.56
N LEU A 18 19.06 -3.89 -0.76
CA LEU A 18 18.66 -4.84 -1.79
C LEU A 18 19.87 -5.31 -2.58
N ARG A 19 20.05 -6.63 -2.70
CA ARG A 19 20.98 -7.26 -3.63
C ARG A 19 20.24 -7.86 -4.83
N THR A 20 21.00 -8.31 -5.83
CA THR A 20 20.45 -9.01 -7.00
C THR A 20 19.63 -10.23 -6.54
N GLY A 21 18.37 -10.28 -6.95
CA GLY A 21 17.44 -11.36 -6.61
C GLY A 21 16.55 -11.07 -5.40
N ASP A 22 16.83 -10.01 -4.64
CA ASP A 22 15.96 -9.61 -3.54
C ASP A 22 14.64 -9.02 -4.02
N LYS A 23 13.56 -9.38 -3.31
CA LYS A 23 12.26 -8.73 -3.42
C LYS A 23 12.06 -7.81 -2.22
N ALA A 24 11.57 -6.60 -2.47
CA ALA A 24 11.06 -5.69 -1.44
C ALA A 24 9.91 -4.85 -1.98
N SER A 25 9.09 -4.38 -1.06
CA SER A 25 8.10 -3.35 -1.31
C SER A 25 8.70 -1.98 -1.07
N VAL A 26 8.60 -1.12 -2.08
CA VAL A 26 9.11 0.26 -2.05
C VAL A 26 7.94 1.18 -2.36
N HIS A 27 7.77 2.20 -1.53
CA HIS A 27 6.82 3.26 -1.78
C HIS A 27 7.51 4.39 -2.52
N PHE A 28 7.01 4.68 -3.72
CA PHE A 28 7.49 5.76 -4.57
C PHE A 28 6.44 6.87 -4.64
N ARG A 29 6.91 8.11 -4.53
CA ARG A 29 6.11 9.31 -4.81
C ARG A 29 6.61 9.93 -6.11
N PHE A 30 5.76 9.89 -7.13
CA PHE A 30 6.03 10.55 -8.41
C PHE A 30 5.88 12.05 -8.28
N ILE A 31 6.75 12.82 -8.96
CA ILE A 31 6.71 14.28 -8.94
C ILE A 31 5.51 14.80 -9.75
N LYS A 32 5.26 14.19 -10.91
CA LYS A 32 4.08 14.47 -11.74
C LYS A 32 3.12 13.30 -11.66
N THR A 33 1.82 13.60 -11.59
CA THR A 33 0.76 12.58 -11.63
C THR A 33 0.73 11.94 -13.02
N PRO A 34 1.05 10.64 -13.13
CA PRO A 34 0.96 9.96 -14.41
C PRO A 34 -0.47 9.50 -14.65
N GLU A 35 -1.03 9.81 -15.81
CA GLU A 35 -2.40 9.41 -16.19
C GLU A 35 -2.54 7.89 -16.44
N TYR A 36 -1.43 7.15 -16.49
CA TYR A 36 -1.37 5.78 -17.04
C TYR A 36 -0.85 4.72 -16.05
N PHE A 37 -1.12 4.86 -14.75
CA PHE A 37 -0.76 3.84 -13.78
C PHE A 37 -1.91 2.88 -13.55
N HIS A 38 -1.68 1.61 -13.90
CA HIS A 38 -2.58 0.51 -13.55
C HIS A 38 -1.88 -0.48 -12.62
N THR A 39 -2.68 -1.12 -11.76
CA THR A 39 -2.23 -2.30 -11.02
C THR A 39 -1.78 -3.40 -12.00
N ASP A 40 -0.82 -4.23 -11.58
CA ASP A 40 -0.22 -5.32 -12.36
C ASP A 40 0.64 -4.88 -13.55
N GLN A 41 0.78 -3.58 -13.77
CA GLN A 41 1.70 -3.08 -14.79
C GLN A 41 3.15 -3.18 -14.32
N ARG A 42 4.01 -3.63 -15.24
CA ARG A 42 5.43 -3.86 -15.00
C ARG A 42 6.22 -2.58 -15.30
N LEU A 43 7.02 -2.15 -14.33
CA LEU A 43 7.86 -0.97 -14.40
C LEU A 43 9.34 -1.37 -14.32
N VAL A 44 10.18 -0.54 -14.95
CA VAL A 44 11.63 -0.63 -14.82
C VAL A 44 12.13 0.66 -14.20
N PHE A 45 12.75 0.54 -13.03
CA PHE A 45 13.40 1.64 -12.35
C PHE A 45 14.88 1.66 -12.73
N ARG A 46 15.40 2.86 -13.02
CA ARG A 46 16.80 3.08 -13.32
C ARG A 46 17.32 4.24 -12.50
N GLU A 47 18.29 3.95 -11.64
CA GLU A 47 19.00 4.93 -10.84
C GLU A 47 20.50 4.69 -11.06
N GLY A 48 21.13 5.53 -11.88
CA GLY A 48 22.52 5.34 -12.29
C GLY A 48 22.80 3.95 -12.90
N ARG A 49 23.64 3.16 -12.24
CA ARG A 49 24.00 1.78 -12.64
C ARG A 49 23.01 0.71 -12.15
N THR A 50 22.11 1.07 -11.25
CA THR A 50 21.14 0.13 -10.67
C THR A 50 19.90 0.04 -11.57
N LYS A 51 19.49 -1.21 -11.85
CA LYS A 51 18.22 -1.50 -12.53
C LYS A 51 17.37 -2.35 -11.61
N ALA A 52 16.11 -1.98 -11.47
CA ALA A 52 15.12 -2.81 -10.80
C ALA A 52 13.92 -3.00 -11.71
N VAL A 53 13.31 -4.17 -11.62
CA VAL A 53 12.06 -4.47 -12.32
C VAL A 53 11.02 -4.75 -11.24
N GLY A 54 9.92 -3.99 -11.26
CA GLY A 54 8.85 -4.12 -10.28
C GLY A 54 7.50 -4.17 -10.95
N THR A 55 6.51 -4.68 -10.23
CA THR A 55 5.11 -4.64 -10.65
C THR A 55 4.36 -3.70 -9.71
N ILE A 56 3.49 -2.87 -10.26
CA ILE A 56 2.65 -1.98 -9.46
C ILE A 56 1.63 -2.83 -8.70
N THR A 57 1.73 -2.84 -7.38
CA THR A 57 0.79 -3.56 -6.51
C THR A 57 -0.35 -2.68 -6.04
N LYS A 58 -0.11 -1.37 -5.87
CA LYS A 58 -1.11 -0.42 -5.43
C LYS A 58 -0.80 0.98 -5.94
N VAL A 59 -1.78 1.60 -6.57
CA VAL A 59 -1.73 3.03 -6.93
C VAL A 59 -2.51 3.78 -5.85
N ARG A 60 -1.85 4.74 -5.19
CA ARG A 60 -2.49 5.66 -4.26
C ARG A 60 -2.56 7.01 -4.97
N ALA A 61 -3.74 7.59 -5.09
CA ALA A 61 -3.82 9.03 -5.28
C ALA A 61 -3.16 9.70 -4.06
N CYS A 62 -2.73 10.95 -4.19
CA CYS A 62 -2.16 11.70 -3.07
C CYS A 62 -3.22 11.81 -1.95
N GLU A 63 -3.23 10.84 -1.03
CA GLU A 63 -4.07 10.85 0.15
C GLU A 63 -3.17 11.16 1.34
N GLU A 64 -3.49 12.28 1.98
CA GLU A 64 -2.95 12.73 3.24
C GLU A 64 -2.96 11.59 4.26
N SER A 65 -1.85 11.47 4.99
CA SER A 65 -1.57 10.41 5.97
C SER A 65 -2.72 10.23 6.96
N THR A 66 -3.59 9.25 6.70
CA THR A 66 -4.51 8.71 7.69
C THR A 66 -4.11 7.27 7.99
N GLN A 67 -3.14 7.09 8.88
CA GLN A 67 -2.91 5.83 9.58
C GLN A 67 -4.10 5.58 10.52
N MET A 68 -5.16 4.94 10.03
CA MET A 68 -6.19 4.34 10.87
C MET A 68 -6.11 2.82 10.74
N GLY A 69 -5.16 2.24 11.47
CA GLY A 69 -5.11 0.81 11.75
C GLY A 69 -5.74 0.50 13.10
N GLY A 70 -7.00 0.89 13.29
CA GLY A 70 -7.81 0.40 14.40
C GLY A 70 -8.26 -1.03 14.10
N SER A 71 -7.77 -2.01 14.85
CA SER A 71 -8.41 -3.33 14.92
C SER A 71 -9.63 -3.21 15.84
N PRO A 72 -10.88 -3.49 15.40
CA PRO A 72 -11.93 -3.84 16.34
C PRO A 72 -11.62 -5.26 16.84
N GLN A 73 -11.01 -5.37 18.02
CA GLN A 73 -10.96 -6.65 18.72
C GLN A 73 -12.35 -6.95 19.27
N MET A 74 -12.91 -8.04 18.77
CA MET A 74 -14.18 -8.63 19.15
C MET A 74 -14.03 -9.43 20.45
N GLY A 75 -14.92 -9.17 21.43
CA GLY A 75 -15.12 -9.93 22.69
C GLY A 75 -14.59 -9.18 23.93
N GLN A 76 -15.25 -9.08 25.08
CA GLN A 76 -16.46 -9.68 25.64
C GLN A 76 -16.75 -8.96 27.00
N LEU A 77 -17.99 -8.53 27.32
CA LEU A 77 -18.43 -8.34 28.72
C LEU A 77 -19.97 -8.40 28.89
N VAL A 78 -20.46 -9.62 29.06
CA VAL A 78 -21.39 -10.13 30.09
C VAL A 78 -22.41 -9.20 30.80
N ARG A 79 -23.66 -9.70 30.83
CA ARG A 79 -24.80 -9.53 31.79
C ARG A 79 -25.79 -8.38 31.58
N GLY A 80 -26.94 -8.73 31.00
CA GLY A 80 -28.23 -8.05 31.18
C GLY A 80 -29.37 -8.99 30.82
N SER A 81 -30.13 -9.43 31.82
CA SER A 81 -31.19 -10.43 31.74
C SER A 81 -32.38 -9.95 30.89
N ASN A 82 -32.72 -10.66 29.82
CA ASN A 82 -33.97 -10.42 29.09
C ASN A 82 -35.15 -10.88 29.95
N LYS A 83 -35.89 -9.92 30.51
CA LYS A 83 -37.20 -10.12 31.12
C LYS A 83 -38.22 -10.34 30.01
N SER A 84 -38.69 -11.57 29.84
CA SER A 84 -39.85 -11.88 28.99
C SER A 84 -41.00 -12.32 29.90
N ILE A 85 -42.04 -11.51 29.89
CA ILE A 85 -43.35 -11.78 30.49
C ILE A 85 -44.06 -12.75 29.54
N ASN A 86 -44.58 -13.88 30.05
CA ASN A 86 -45.55 -14.69 29.33
C ASN A 86 -46.78 -14.91 30.20
N ASN A 87 -47.94 -14.69 29.59
CA ASN A 87 -49.27 -14.77 30.17
C ASN A 87 -49.68 -16.23 30.42
N GLY A 88 -50.35 -16.45 31.56
CA GLY A 88 -50.98 -17.70 31.98
C GLY A 88 -51.54 -17.52 33.38
#